data_AF-A0A542Z9Z4-F1
#
_entry.id   AF-A0A542Z9Z4-F1
#
_cell.length_a   1.000
_cell.length_b   1.000
_cell.length_c   1.000
_cell.angle_alpha   90.00
_cell.angle_beta   90.00
_cell.angle_gamma   90.00
#
_symmetry.space_group_name_H-M   'P 1'
#
loop_
_entity.id
_entity.type
_entity.pdbx_description
1 polymer ?
#
loop_
_entity_poly.entity_id
_entity_poly.type
_entity_poly.pdbx_seq_one_letter_code
_entity_poly.pdbx_strand_id
1 'polypeptide(L)'
;MDLHALTDQVEQISHVYAQRFGIDRDDTWFLLKLQEEVGELTQAQLMRDGQARTKGLTPDELDAAFRSEVADVLCQTLLLARHHGIDLDAEVERKWLVWRDALASPEAVATHER
;
A
#
# COMPACT_ATOMS: atom_id res chain seq x y z
N MET A 1 0.00 0.84 -16.13
CA MET A 1 1.19 0.70 -15.28
C MET A 1 1.40 -0.78 -15.11
N ASP A 2 2.58 -1.27 -15.46
CA ASP A 2 2.95 -2.65 -15.23
C ASP A 2 3.41 -2.78 -13.77
N LEU A 3 2.75 -3.64 -12.99
CA LEU A 3 3.00 -3.75 -11.55
C LEU A 3 4.40 -4.30 -11.28
N HIS A 4 4.90 -5.17 -12.15
CA HIS A 4 6.26 -5.69 -12.06
C HIS A 4 7.29 -4.58 -12.28
N ALA A 5 7.12 -3.77 -13.34
CA ALA A 5 8.02 -2.65 -13.62
C ALA A 5 8.02 -1.58 -12.52
N LEU A 6 6.87 -1.34 -11.88
CA LEU A 6 6.80 -0.48 -10.71
C LEU A 6 7.54 -1.10 -9.51
N THR A 7 7.28 -2.38 -9.23
CA THR A 7 7.89 -3.12 -8.12
C THR A 7 9.42 -3.15 -8.24
N ASP A 8 9.97 -3.31 -9.45
CA ASP A 8 11.41 -3.23 -9.70
C ASP A 8 12.01 -1.87 -9.34
N GLN A 9 11.35 -0.76 -9.71
CA GLN A 9 11.83 0.58 -9.41
C GLN A 9 11.77 0.89 -7.91
N VAL A 10 10.66 0.53 -7.26
CA VAL A 10 10.46 0.73 -5.83
C VAL A 10 11.45 -0.10 -5.02
N GLU A 11 11.72 -1.35 -5.43
CA GLU A 11 12.73 -2.21 -4.82
C GLU A 11 14.13 -1.58 -4.85
N GLN A 12 14.53 -1.01 -5.98
CA GLN A 12 15.83 -0.32 -6.09
C GLN A 12 15.94 0.85 -5.12
N ILE A 13 14.89 1.67 -5.01
CA ILE A 13 14.85 2.82 -4.09
C ILE A 13 14.91 2.34 -2.63
N SER A 14 14.08 1.37 -2.27
CA SER A 14 14.04 0.78 -0.92
C SER A 14 15.39 0.17 -0.52
N HIS A 15 16.04 -0.52 -1.46
CA HIS A 15 17.36 -1.11 -1.23
C HIS A 15 18.43 -0.04 -0.98
N VAL A 16 18.47 1.03 -1.76
CA VAL A 16 19.40 2.16 -1.54
C VAL A 16 19.17 2.80 -0.18
N TYR A 17 17.91 2.98 0.22
CA TYR A 17 17.55 3.49 1.54
C TYR A 17 18.07 2.57 2.65
N ALA A 18 17.83 1.26 2.56
CA ALA A 18 18.28 0.30 3.55
C ALA A 18 19.81 0.26 3.68
N GLN A 19 20.53 0.30 2.56
CA GLN A 19 21.99 0.40 2.56
C GLN A 19 22.48 1.68 3.23
N ARG A 20 21.82 2.82 2.95
CA ARG A 20 22.19 4.12 3.52
C ARG A 20 22.07 4.14 5.03
N PHE A 21 21.05 3.48 5.59
CA PHE A 21 20.74 3.50 7.01
C PHE A 21 21.18 2.23 7.77
N GLY A 22 21.81 1.26 7.10
CA GLY A 22 22.27 0.02 7.71
C GLY A 22 21.12 -0.88 8.21
N ILE A 23 20.01 -0.88 7.48
CA ILE A 23 18.79 -1.62 7.81
C ILE A 23 18.89 -3.03 7.23
N ASP A 24 18.68 -4.04 8.06
CA ASP A 24 18.39 -5.39 7.61
C ASP A 24 16.90 -5.51 7.28
N ARG A 25 16.57 -5.88 6.04
CA ARG A 25 15.19 -5.97 5.55
C ARG A 25 14.73 -7.42 5.62
N ASP A 26 14.61 -7.95 6.83
CA ASP A 26 14.07 -9.29 7.06
C ASP A 26 12.54 -9.33 6.96
N ASP A 27 11.94 -10.52 7.13
CA ASP A 27 10.49 -10.72 7.11
C ASP A 27 9.76 -9.77 8.08
N THR A 28 10.35 -9.54 9.26
CA THR A 28 9.76 -8.70 10.30
C THR A 28 9.80 -7.24 9.88
N TRP A 29 10.91 -6.80 9.28
CA TRP A 29 11.08 -5.44 8.81
C TRP A 29 10.03 -5.06 7.76
N PHE A 30 9.79 -5.88 6.74
CA PHE A 30 8.81 -5.55 5.70
C PHE A 30 7.39 -5.43 6.27
N LEU A 31 7.02 -6.30 7.22
CA LEU A 31 5.72 -6.25 7.89
C LEU A 31 5.59 -5.01 8.78
N LEU A 32 6.59 -4.72 9.62
CA LEU A 32 6.56 -3.56 10.52
C LEU A 32 6.59 -2.25 9.76
N LYS A 33 7.37 -2.18 8.68
CA LYS A 33 7.40 -1.01 7.81
C LYS A 33 6.07 -0.79 7.10
N LEU A 34 5.38 -1.86 6.66
CA LEU A 34 3.99 -1.73 6.16
C LEU A 34 3.04 -1.20 7.24
N GLN A 35 3.15 -1.69 8.48
CA GLN A 35 2.35 -1.18 9.60
C GLN A 35 2.62 0.32 9.86
N GLU A 36 3.87 0.75 9.76
CA GLU A 36 4.27 2.14 9.88
C GLU A 36 3.56 3.01 8.83
N GLU A 37 3.64 2.65 7.53
CA GLU A 37 2.97 3.41 6.46
C GLU A 37 1.45 3.48 6.65
N VAL A 38 0.82 2.38 7.09
CA VAL A 38 -0.62 2.38 7.41
C VAL A 38 -0.93 3.31 8.60
N GLY A 39 -0.03 3.40 9.58
CA GLY A 39 -0.13 4.33 10.69
C GLY A 39 -0.03 5.78 10.26
N GLU A 40 0.91 6.11 9.38
CA GLU A 40 1.09 7.44 8.81
C GLU A 40 -0.10 7.84 7.92
N LEU A 41 -0.59 6.93 7.06
CA LEU A 41 -1.83 7.10 6.32
C LEU A 41 -3.03 7.38 7.23
N THR A 42 -3.17 6.62 8.32
CA THR A 42 -4.24 6.82 9.29
C THR A 42 -4.13 8.19 9.94
N GLN A 43 -2.92 8.61 10.33
CA GLN A 43 -2.71 9.94 10.90
C GLN A 43 -3.06 11.05 9.90
N ALA A 44 -2.65 10.91 8.64
CA ALA A 44 -2.98 11.86 7.58
C ALA A 44 -4.49 11.99 7.36
N GLN A 45 -5.22 10.88 7.33
CA GLN A 45 -6.69 10.87 7.23
C GLN A 45 -7.33 11.60 8.43
N LEU A 46 -6.93 11.28 9.65
CA LEU A 46 -7.47 11.92 10.85
C LEU A 46 -7.20 13.43 10.87
N MET A 47 -6.04 13.89 10.38
CA MET A 47 -5.75 15.32 10.27
C MET A 47 -6.64 16.00 9.23
N ARG A 48 -6.90 15.35 8.09
CA ARG A 48 -7.81 15.86 7.04
C ARG A 48 -9.25 15.97 7.53
N ASP A 49 -9.71 15.01 8.31
CA ASP A 49 -11.07 14.98 8.86
C ASP A 49 -11.24 15.87 10.10
N GLY A 50 -10.19 16.57 10.53
CA GLY A 50 -10.21 17.44 11.71
C GLY A 50 -10.24 16.67 13.05
N GLN A 51 -9.94 15.38 13.02
CA GLN A 51 -9.91 14.49 14.19
C GLN A 51 -8.53 14.42 14.86
N ALA A 52 -7.51 15.02 14.26
CA ALA A 52 -6.17 15.15 14.81
C ALA A 52 -5.59 16.56 14.61
N ARG A 53 -4.55 16.90 15.38
CA ARG A 53 -3.85 18.18 15.24
C ARG A 53 -3.16 18.25 13.88
N THR A 54 -3.44 19.29 13.10
CA THR A 54 -2.87 19.52 11.76
C THR A 54 -1.40 19.91 11.77
N LYS A 55 -0.81 20.14 12.95
CA LYS A 55 0.60 20.54 13.13
C LYS A 55 1.00 21.81 12.33
N GLY A 56 0.05 22.68 12.04
CA GLY A 56 0.28 23.92 11.28
C GLY A 56 0.22 23.75 9.77
N LEU A 57 -0.08 22.56 9.26
CA LEU A 57 -0.30 22.30 7.84
C LEU A 57 -1.59 22.96 7.36
N THR A 58 -1.53 23.49 6.14
CA THR A 58 -2.66 23.99 5.36
C THR A 58 -3.51 22.83 4.83
N PRO A 59 -4.77 23.08 4.40
CA PRO A 59 -5.60 22.05 3.79
C PRO A 59 -4.96 21.34 2.58
N ASP A 60 -4.26 22.09 1.72
CA ASP A 60 -3.59 21.56 0.54
C ASP A 60 -2.40 20.65 0.92
N GLU A 61 -1.63 21.04 1.94
CA GLU A 61 -0.54 20.22 2.46
C GLU A 61 -1.05 18.93 3.13
N LEU A 62 -2.20 18.99 3.82
CA LEU A 62 -2.83 17.80 4.40
C LEU A 62 -3.31 16.83 3.32
N ASP A 63 -3.88 17.32 2.22
CA ASP A 63 -4.25 16.49 1.09
C ASP A 63 -3.02 15.87 0.41
N ALA A 64 -1.96 16.66 0.19
CA ALA A 64 -0.72 16.18 -0.39
C ALA A 64 -0.04 15.10 0.49
N ALA A 65 -0.04 15.30 1.82
CA ALA A 65 0.46 14.31 2.76
C ALA A 65 -0.30 12.99 2.62
N PHE A 66 -1.64 13.02 2.72
CA PHE A 66 -2.46 11.82 2.57
C PHE A 66 -2.20 11.08 1.25
N ARG A 67 -2.09 11.80 0.14
CA ARG A 67 -1.82 11.19 -1.18
C ARG A 67 -0.45 10.51 -1.21
N SER A 68 0.53 11.05 -0.50
CA SER A 68 1.87 10.46 -0.37
C SER A 68 1.78 9.16 0.44
N GLU A 69 1.10 9.19 1.59
CA GLU A 69 0.94 7.98 2.44
C GLU A 69 0.19 6.84 1.73
N VAL A 70 -0.79 7.15 0.88
CA VAL A 70 -1.44 6.13 0.03
C VAL A 70 -0.44 5.47 -0.91
N ALA A 71 0.49 6.25 -1.49
CA ALA A 71 1.53 5.72 -2.34
C ALA A 71 2.53 4.87 -1.56
N ASP A 72 2.88 5.28 -0.33
CA ASP A 72 3.82 4.53 0.52
C ASP A 72 3.24 3.19 0.95
N VAL A 73 1.96 3.13 1.36
CA VAL A 73 1.27 1.86 1.64
C VAL A 73 1.26 0.94 0.42
N LEU A 74 0.98 1.47 -0.78
CA LEU A 74 1.02 0.68 -2.02
C LEU A 74 2.43 0.14 -2.27
N CYS A 75 3.44 1.01 -2.26
CA CYS A 75 4.83 0.66 -2.51
C CYS A 75 5.33 -0.39 -1.52
N GLN A 76 5.05 -0.22 -0.23
CA GLN A 76 5.47 -1.16 0.81
C GLN A 76 4.73 -2.51 0.71
N THR A 77 3.49 -2.52 0.23
CA THR A 77 2.77 -3.77 -0.09
C THR A 77 3.44 -4.52 -1.24
N LEU A 78 3.87 -3.81 -2.29
CA LEU A 78 4.60 -4.40 -3.43
C LEU A 78 5.94 -4.99 -3.00
N LEU A 79 6.67 -4.27 -2.15
CA LEU A 79 7.93 -4.72 -1.58
C LEU A 79 7.76 -5.98 -0.73
N LEU A 80 6.75 -6.02 0.14
CA LEU A 80 6.41 -7.19 0.94
C LEU A 80 6.07 -8.40 0.06
N ALA A 81 5.27 -8.21 -0.99
CA ALA A 81 4.92 -9.27 -1.93
C ALA A 81 6.18 -9.82 -2.64
N ARG A 82 7.06 -8.93 -3.12
CA ARG A 82 8.32 -9.31 -3.76
C ARG A 82 9.23 -10.10 -2.82
N HIS A 83 9.39 -9.63 -1.58
CA HIS A 83 10.21 -10.28 -0.56
C HIS A 83 9.78 -11.73 -0.30
N HIS A 84 8.48 -11.98 -0.25
CA HIS A 84 7.92 -13.32 -0.08
C HIS A 84 7.75 -14.12 -1.39
N GLY A 85 8.16 -13.59 -2.54
CA GLY A 85 8.01 -14.25 -3.85
C GLY A 85 6.56 -14.41 -4.29
N ILE A 86 5.67 -13.51 -3.88
CA ILE A 86 4.25 -13.50 -4.25
C ILE A 86 4.09 -12.79 -5.59
N ASP A 87 3.50 -13.50 -6.56
CA ASP A 87 2.99 -12.89 -7.79
C ASP A 87 1.68 -12.15 -7.49
N LEU A 88 1.81 -10.87 -7.14
CA LEU A 88 0.67 -10.08 -6.71
C LEU A 88 -0.36 -9.85 -7.83
N ASP A 89 0.09 -9.75 -9.08
CA ASP A 89 -0.81 -9.63 -10.24
C ASP A 89 -1.69 -10.88 -10.38
N ALA A 90 -1.08 -12.07 -10.32
CA ALA A 90 -1.81 -13.33 -10.35
C ALA A 90 -2.75 -13.48 -9.14
N GLU A 91 -2.34 -13.07 -7.94
CA GLU A 91 -3.17 -13.15 -6.74
C GLU A 91 -4.35 -12.17 -6.78
N VAL A 92 -4.18 -10.98 -7.35
CA VAL A 92 -5.27 -10.02 -7.58
C VAL A 92 -6.25 -10.57 -8.61
N GLU A 93 -5.75 -11.15 -9.71
CA GLU A 93 -6.60 -11.79 -10.73
C GLU A 93 -7.44 -12.92 -10.13
N ARG A 94 -6.77 -13.82 -9.39
CA ARG A 94 -7.39 -14.99 -8.75
C ARG A 94 -8.41 -14.63 -7.68
N LYS A 95 -8.12 -13.62 -6.84
CA LYS A 95 -8.94 -13.30 -5.65
C LYS A 95 -10.03 -12.27 -5.93
N TRP A 96 -9.70 -11.22 -6.68
CA TRP A 96 -10.59 -10.07 -6.87
C TRP A 96 -11.19 -10.02 -8.26
N LEU A 97 -10.39 -10.22 -9.31
CA LEU A 97 -10.85 -9.97 -10.68
C LEU A 97 -11.72 -11.11 -11.23
N VAL A 98 -11.73 -12.28 -10.58
CA VAL A 98 -12.73 -13.34 -10.82
C VAL A 98 -14.18 -12.83 -10.71
N TRP A 99 -14.43 -11.75 -9.97
CA TRP A 99 -15.76 -11.14 -9.80
C TRP A 99 -16.09 -10.08 -10.85
N ARG A 100 -15.20 -9.80 -11.82
CA ARG A 100 -15.40 -8.72 -12.80
C ARG A 100 -16.71 -8.85 -13.57
N ASP A 101 -17.07 -10.08 -13.94
CA ASP A 101 -18.31 -10.35 -14.68
C ASP A 101 -19.56 -10.30 -13.77
N ALA A 102 -19.38 -10.54 -12.47
CA ALA A 102 -20.45 -10.41 -11.47
C ALA A 102 -20.86 -8.95 -11.21
N LEU A 103 -20.05 -7.96 -11.64
CA LEU A 103 -20.43 -6.54 -11.59
C LEU A 103 -21.65 -6.23 -12.47
N ALA A 104 -21.92 -7.05 -13.49
CA ALA A 104 -23.10 -6.91 -14.34
C ALA A 104 -24.39 -7.45 -13.68
N SER A 105 -24.29 -8.19 -12.57
CA SER A 105 -25.44 -8.72 -11.82
C SER A 105 -25.07 -8.90 -10.34
N PRO A 106 -25.38 -7.90 -9.48
CA PRO A 106 -24.97 -7.85 -8.07
C PRO A 106 -25.31 -9.08 -7.23
N GLU A 107 -26.34 -9.84 -7.63
CA GLU A 107 -26.76 -11.09 -6.97
C GLU A 107 -25.70 -12.20 -7.02
N ALA A 108 -24.79 -12.17 -8.01
CA ALA A 108 -23.71 -13.15 -8.14
C ALA A 108 -22.60 -12.99 -7.09
N VAL A 109 -22.40 -11.78 -6.54
CA VAL A 109 -21.35 -11.49 -5.54
C VAL A 109 -21.74 -11.99 -4.14
N ALA A 110 -23.02 -11.89 -3.77
CA ALA A 110 -23.51 -12.22 -2.42
C ALA A 110 -23.43 -13.71 -2.03
N THR A 111 -23.12 -14.61 -2.99
CA THR A 111 -23.14 -16.07 -2.73
C THR A 111 -21.83 -16.59 -2.14
N HIS A 112 -20.72 -15.82 -2.20
CA HIS A 112 -19.37 -16.32 -1.89
C HIS A 112 -18.76 -15.84 -0.57
N GLU A 113 -19.49 -15.08 0.27
CA GLU A 113 -19.04 -14.69 1.62
C GLU A 113 -19.35 -15.74 2.72
N ARG A 114 -19.45 -17.04 2.37
CA ARG A 114 -19.65 -18.12 3.36
C ARG A 114 -18.43 -19.01 3.51
#